data_AF-F7L1W6-F1
#
_entry.id   AF-F7L1W6-F1
#
_cell.length_a   1.000
_cell.length_b   1.000
_cell.length_c   1.000
_cell.angle_alpha   90.00
_cell.angle_beta   90.00
_cell.angle_gamma   90.00
#
_symmetry.space_group_name_H-M   'P 1'
#
loop_
_entity.id
_entity.type
_entity.pdbx_description
1 polymer ?
#
loop_
_entity_poly.entity_id
_entity_poly.type
_entity_poly.pdbx_seq_one_letter_code
_entity_poly.pdbx_strand_id
1 'polypeptide(L)'
;MAYNQKEGIIDLYNGQKDIENRIINFIGNAEERIIEDPLRVLRAFRFMSRLDFSLSENTIEAIKKQKDLLKNIPEERITMEFSKLLLGENIKNTLTLMKDTGVLELIIPEFKETYDFEQCNPHHNLDLFNHIINVVSKVPADLELRYSALLHDIAKPIVQTFDEKGIAHYKTHEIVGADMARDILARMKLPVKLIDTVVEIIKKHMVLYKDITDKKFNKLLSEMGYDNLLRLIEHSIADNSSKNNEVVSTENDLHERLKRAVEKQMQVTVNDLAVNGKDLIELGFTGKEVGEIKKELLDKYLSEEIQNNKEEMLNYVKEKYKK
;
A
#
# COMPACT_ATOMS: atom_id res chain seq x y z
N MET A 1 -24.55 -22.15 -6.79
CA MET A 1 -24.29 -23.17 -7.83
C MET A 1 -23.50 -24.32 -7.23
N ALA A 2 -23.72 -25.52 -7.73
CA ALA A 2 -22.90 -26.69 -7.44
C ALA A 2 -22.63 -27.44 -8.74
N TYR A 3 -21.51 -28.17 -8.81
CA TYR A 3 -21.20 -29.01 -9.97
C TYR A 3 -21.40 -30.49 -9.60
N ASN A 4 -22.17 -31.20 -10.41
CA ASN A 4 -22.34 -32.63 -10.35
C ASN A 4 -21.71 -33.26 -11.60
N GLN A 5 -20.94 -34.35 -11.45
CA GLN A 5 -20.25 -34.98 -12.58
C GLN A 5 -21.19 -35.55 -13.66
N LYS A 6 -22.44 -35.90 -13.31
CA LYS A 6 -23.44 -36.43 -14.23
C LYS A 6 -24.37 -35.35 -14.79
N GLU A 7 -24.86 -34.48 -13.91
CA GLU A 7 -25.89 -33.49 -14.24
C GLU A 7 -25.30 -32.12 -14.64
N GLY A 8 -23.98 -31.94 -14.49
CA GLY A 8 -23.31 -30.68 -14.77
C GLY A 8 -23.55 -29.62 -13.70
N ILE A 9 -23.64 -28.36 -14.11
CA ILE A 9 -23.86 -27.22 -13.20
C ILE A 9 -25.33 -27.18 -12.79
N ILE A 10 -25.58 -27.23 -11.49
CA ILE A 10 -26.90 -27.04 -10.88
C ILE A 10 -26.93 -25.63 -10.27
N ASP A 11 -27.85 -24.81 -10.76
CA ASP A 11 -28.03 -23.43 -10.33
C ASP A 11 -29.48 -23.14 -9.95
N LEU A 12 -29.75 -23.14 -8.64
CA LEU A 12 -31.10 -22.92 -8.10
C LEU A 12 -31.45 -21.44 -7.91
N TYR A 13 -30.47 -20.54 -8.03
CA TYR A 13 -30.61 -19.14 -7.62
C TYR A 13 -30.14 -18.15 -8.70
N ASN A 14 -30.07 -18.58 -9.96
CA ASN A 14 -29.64 -17.78 -11.10
C ASN A 14 -28.21 -17.20 -10.97
N GLY A 15 -27.33 -17.86 -10.24
CA GLY A 15 -25.94 -17.45 -10.08
C GLY A 15 -25.15 -17.40 -11.41
N GLN A 16 -25.50 -18.22 -12.40
CA GLN A 16 -24.88 -18.13 -13.73
C GLN A 16 -25.24 -16.80 -14.42
N LYS A 17 -26.51 -16.41 -14.35
CA LYS A 17 -26.98 -15.13 -14.90
C LYS A 17 -26.38 -13.94 -14.16
N ASP A 18 -26.21 -14.02 -12.84
CA ASP A 18 -25.54 -12.97 -12.07
C ASP A 18 -24.06 -12.83 -12.47
N ILE A 19 -23.37 -13.94 -12.76
CA ILE A 19 -22.00 -13.91 -13.28
C ILE A 19 -21.94 -13.29 -14.68
N GLU A 20 -22.83 -13.69 -15.59
CA GLU A 20 -22.94 -13.11 -16.94
C GLU A 20 -23.16 -11.59 -16.89
N ASN A 21 -24.00 -11.12 -15.96
CA ASN A 21 -24.29 -9.70 -15.77
C ASN A 21 -23.26 -8.96 -14.89
N ARG A 22 -22.26 -9.67 -14.35
CA ARG A 22 -21.27 -9.12 -13.41
C ARG A 22 -21.92 -8.47 -12.17
N ILE A 23 -22.91 -9.12 -11.58
CA ILE A 23 -23.66 -8.65 -10.41
C ILE A 23 -23.38 -9.54 -9.19
N ILE A 24 -23.24 -8.92 -8.02
CA ILE A 24 -23.18 -9.59 -6.72
C ILE A 24 -24.51 -9.38 -6.01
N ASN A 25 -25.15 -10.49 -5.65
CA ASN A 25 -26.44 -10.49 -4.99
C ASN A 25 -26.49 -11.48 -3.82
N PHE A 26 -27.32 -11.17 -2.82
CA PHE A 26 -27.65 -12.10 -1.75
C PHE A 26 -28.69 -13.12 -2.20
N ILE A 27 -28.58 -14.35 -1.70
CA ILE A 27 -29.60 -15.38 -1.93
C ILE A 27 -30.81 -15.10 -1.02
N GLY A 28 -31.97 -14.90 -1.63
CA GLY A 28 -33.22 -14.63 -0.91
C GLY A 28 -33.26 -13.20 -0.37
N ASN A 29 -33.71 -13.04 0.88
CA ASN A 29 -33.80 -11.72 1.52
C ASN A 29 -32.41 -11.24 1.98
N ALA A 30 -31.93 -10.14 1.40
CA ALA A 30 -30.59 -9.61 1.68
C ALA A 30 -30.41 -9.15 3.14
N GLU A 31 -31.44 -8.55 3.75
CA GLU A 31 -31.38 -8.08 5.14
C GLU A 31 -31.24 -9.25 6.12
N GLU A 32 -32.05 -10.30 5.95
CA GLU A 32 -31.96 -11.53 6.75
C GLU A 32 -30.57 -12.16 6.63
N ARG A 33 -30.01 -12.21 5.41
CA ARG A 33 -28.65 -12.73 5.21
C ARG A 33 -27.58 -11.89 5.90
N ILE A 34 -27.73 -10.57 5.96
CA ILE A 34 -26.78 -9.72 6.69
C ILE A 34 -26.94 -9.91 8.21
N ILE A 35 -28.16 -10.04 8.72
CA ILE A 35 -28.42 -10.30 10.14
C ILE A 35 -27.78 -11.63 10.59
N GLU A 36 -27.88 -12.68 9.77
CA GLU A 36 -27.25 -13.99 10.05
C GLU A 36 -25.72 -13.92 10.17
N ASP A 37 -25.06 -13.12 9.32
CA ASP A 37 -23.61 -12.92 9.34
C ASP A 37 -23.25 -11.54 8.78
N PRO A 38 -23.10 -10.52 9.66
CA PRO A 38 -22.84 -9.15 9.24
C PRO A 38 -21.56 -8.99 8.42
N LEU A 39 -20.58 -9.89 8.57
CA LEU A 39 -19.33 -9.86 7.79
C LEU A 39 -19.60 -10.05 6.29
N ARG A 40 -20.77 -10.57 5.90
CA ARG A 40 -21.17 -10.65 4.49
C ARG A 40 -21.22 -9.29 3.79
N VAL A 41 -21.43 -8.19 4.51
CA VAL A 41 -21.32 -6.83 3.96
C VAL A 41 -19.93 -6.60 3.38
N LEU A 42 -18.87 -6.82 4.17
CA LEU A 42 -17.49 -6.67 3.70
C LEU A 42 -17.11 -7.70 2.65
N ARG A 43 -17.66 -8.92 2.73
CA ARG A 43 -17.44 -9.93 1.69
C ARG A 43 -18.05 -9.51 0.35
N ALA A 44 -19.22 -8.85 0.34
CA ALA A 44 -19.83 -8.32 -0.87
C ALA A 44 -18.93 -7.26 -1.52
N PHE A 45 -18.43 -6.29 -0.75
CA PHE A 45 -17.46 -5.30 -1.25
C PHE A 45 -16.14 -5.94 -1.68
N ARG A 46 -15.64 -6.96 -0.98
CA ARG A 46 -14.44 -7.69 -1.39
C ARG A 46 -14.65 -8.38 -2.74
N PHE A 47 -15.81 -9.01 -2.96
CA PHE A 47 -16.12 -9.60 -4.26
C PHE A 47 -16.25 -8.51 -5.34
N MET A 48 -16.88 -7.37 -5.04
CA MET A 48 -16.99 -6.23 -5.95
C MET A 48 -15.59 -5.77 -6.40
N SER A 49 -14.69 -5.61 -5.43
CA SER A 49 -13.32 -5.16 -5.68
C SER A 49 -12.49 -6.18 -6.47
N ARG A 50 -12.57 -7.47 -6.12
CA ARG A 50 -11.72 -8.51 -6.74
C ARG A 50 -12.22 -9.00 -8.10
N LEU A 51 -13.53 -9.01 -8.34
CA LEU A 51 -14.12 -9.56 -9.55
C LEU A 51 -14.45 -8.49 -10.61
N ASP A 52 -14.33 -7.21 -10.26
CA ASP A 52 -14.80 -6.11 -11.10
C ASP A 52 -16.30 -6.23 -11.44
N PHE A 53 -17.09 -6.57 -10.42
CA PHE A 53 -18.55 -6.71 -10.48
C PHE A 53 -19.22 -5.53 -9.78
N SER A 54 -20.52 -5.36 -9.99
CA SER A 54 -21.35 -4.38 -9.28
C SER A 54 -22.23 -5.05 -8.21
N LEU A 55 -22.59 -4.33 -7.16
CA LEU A 55 -23.63 -4.80 -6.23
C LEU A 55 -25.02 -4.50 -6.82
N SER A 56 -25.97 -5.42 -6.65
CA SER A 56 -27.38 -5.16 -7.02
C SER A 56 -27.97 -4.04 -6.15
N GLU A 57 -28.99 -3.33 -6.66
CA GLU A 57 -29.69 -2.27 -5.88
C GLU A 57 -30.24 -2.81 -4.56
N ASN A 58 -30.85 -4.00 -4.58
CA ASN A 58 -31.36 -4.66 -3.38
C ASN A 58 -30.25 -4.96 -2.36
N THR A 59 -29.07 -5.40 -2.84
CA THR A 59 -27.89 -5.60 -1.97
C THR A 59 -27.44 -4.28 -1.33
N ILE A 60 -27.37 -3.20 -2.11
CA ILE A 60 -26.93 -1.88 -1.63
C ILE A 60 -27.89 -1.36 -0.55
N GLU A 61 -29.20 -1.44 -0.78
CA GLU A 61 -30.20 -0.96 0.17
C GLU A 61 -30.20 -1.78 1.47
N ALA A 62 -30.04 -3.11 1.38
CA ALA A 62 -29.89 -3.95 2.56
C ALA A 62 -28.62 -3.63 3.35
N ILE A 63 -27.49 -3.36 2.66
CA ILE A 63 -26.24 -2.93 3.31
C ILE A 63 -26.46 -1.61 4.05
N LYS A 64 -27.07 -0.60 3.43
CA LYS A 64 -27.31 0.71 4.09
C LYS A 64 -28.10 0.57 5.38
N LYS A 65 -29.13 -0.29 5.40
CA LYS A 65 -29.97 -0.53 6.59
C LYS A 65 -29.26 -1.32 7.69
N GLN A 66 -28.39 -2.26 7.33
CA GLN A 66 -27.84 -3.26 8.25
C GLN A 66 -26.35 -3.08 8.57
N LYS A 67 -25.66 -2.10 7.96
CA LYS A 67 -24.21 -1.88 8.12
C LYS A 67 -23.75 -1.77 9.58
N ASP A 68 -24.57 -1.21 10.45
CA ASP A 68 -24.23 -1.00 11.86
C ASP A 68 -24.00 -2.33 12.61
N LEU A 69 -24.52 -3.45 12.10
CA LEU A 69 -24.25 -4.77 12.65
C LEU A 69 -22.76 -5.15 12.54
N LEU A 70 -21.99 -4.51 11.65
CA LEU A 70 -20.54 -4.69 11.58
C LEU A 70 -19.84 -4.31 12.89
N LYS A 71 -20.41 -3.40 13.70
CA LYS A 71 -19.86 -3.01 15.01
C LYS A 71 -19.82 -4.18 16.01
N ASN A 72 -20.60 -5.23 15.76
CA ASN A 72 -20.63 -6.43 16.61
C ASN A 72 -19.62 -7.49 16.16
N ILE A 73 -18.88 -7.25 15.06
CA ILE A 73 -17.89 -8.18 14.53
C ILE A 73 -16.51 -7.86 15.12
N PRO A 74 -15.73 -8.87 15.54
CA PRO A 74 -14.34 -8.65 15.98
C PRO A 74 -13.51 -7.92 14.92
N GLU A 75 -12.72 -6.94 15.37
CA GLU A 75 -11.91 -6.06 14.53
C GLU A 75 -10.96 -6.83 13.60
N GLU A 76 -10.36 -7.94 14.06
CA GLU A 76 -9.48 -8.77 13.25
C GLU A 76 -10.20 -9.37 12.04
N ARG A 77 -11.51 -9.69 12.18
CA ARG A 77 -12.32 -10.21 11.07
C ARG A 77 -12.68 -9.11 10.08
N ILE A 78 -12.99 -7.91 10.57
CA ILE A 78 -13.21 -6.71 9.74
C ILE A 78 -11.95 -6.42 8.93
N THR A 79 -10.80 -6.32 9.61
CA THR A 79 -9.51 -6.01 9.01
C THR A 79 -9.07 -7.07 8.01
N MET A 80 -9.31 -8.35 8.28
CA MET A 80 -8.98 -9.42 7.33
C MET A 80 -9.78 -9.29 6.02
N GLU A 81 -11.07 -8.99 6.07
CA GLU A 81 -11.86 -8.79 4.86
C GLU A 81 -11.50 -7.48 4.15
N PHE A 82 -11.29 -6.40 4.89
CA PHE A 82 -10.88 -5.10 4.33
C PHE A 82 -9.51 -5.16 3.64
N SER A 83 -8.52 -5.83 4.26
CA SER A 83 -7.20 -6.04 3.66
C SER A 83 -7.26 -6.81 2.34
N LYS A 84 -8.13 -7.83 2.24
CA LYS A 84 -8.33 -8.59 1.00
C LYS A 84 -9.08 -7.79 -0.06
N LEU A 85 -9.93 -6.86 0.35
CA LEU A 85 -10.62 -5.93 -0.54
C LEU A 85 -9.62 -4.94 -1.14
N LEU A 86 -8.69 -4.38 -0.36
CA LEU A 86 -7.69 -3.41 -0.86
C LEU A 86 -6.81 -3.95 -2.00
N LEU A 87 -6.70 -5.27 -2.13
CA LEU A 87 -5.93 -5.95 -3.17
C LEU A 87 -6.73 -6.21 -4.46
N GLY A 88 -7.98 -5.78 -4.55
CA GLY A 88 -8.80 -5.94 -5.76
C GLY A 88 -8.55 -4.88 -6.82
N GLU A 89 -8.85 -5.21 -8.08
CA GLU A 89 -8.66 -4.32 -9.22
C GLU A 89 -9.68 -3.16 -9.23
N ASN A 90 -10.93 -3.44 -8.87
CA ASN A 90 -12.03 -2.46 -8.82
C ASN A 90 -12.09 -1.68 -7.49
N ILE A 91 -10.92 -1.40 -6.90
CA ILE A 91 -10.83 -0.79 -5.57
C ILE A 91 -11.43 0.62 -5.51
N LYS A 92 -11.27 1.41 -6.57
CA LYS A 92 -11.72 2.81 -6.61
C LYS A 92 -13.23 2.88 -6.44
N ASN A 93 -13.97 2.20 -7.30
CA ASN A 93 -15.43 2.17 -7.24
C ASN A 93 -15.93 1.47 -5.96
N THR A 94 -15.18 0.47 -5.46
CA THR A 94 -15.52 -0.18 -4.19
C THR A 94 -15.44 0.79 -3.02
N LEU A 95 -14.34 1.56 -2.88
CA LEU A 95 -14.19 2.55 -1.81
C LEU A 95 -15.21 3.68 -1.95
N THR A 96 -15.52 4.13 -3.18
CA THR A 96 -16.61 5.08 -3.44
C THR A 96 -17.94 4.54 -2.91
N LEU A 97 -18.34 3.31 -3.26
CA LEU A 97 -19.60 2.75 -2.79
C LEU A 97 -19.59 2.50 -1.27
N MET A 98 -18.43 2.18 -0.68
CA MET A 98 -18.29 2.09 0.78
C MET A 98 -18.46 3.46 1.47
N LYS A 99 -18.00 4.55 0.87
CA LYS A 99 -18.33 5.93 1.30
C LYS A 99 -19.83 6.17 1.19
N ASP A 100 -20.43 5.91 0.04
CA ASP A 100 -21.84 6.25 -0.24
C ASP A 100 -22.83 5.44 0.60
N THR A 101 -22.46 4.22 0.98
CA THR A 101 -23.22 3.41 1.94
C THR A 101 -22.86 3.74 3.40
N GLY A 102 -21.79 4.50 3.64
CA GLY A 102 -21.22 4.83 4.93
C GLY A 102 -20.70 3.60 5.70
N VAL A 103 -20.21 2.59 4.98
CA VAL A 103 -19.51 1.43 5.54
C VAL A 103 -18.03 1.79 5.82
N LEU A 104 -17.42 2.65 5.00
CA LEU A 104 -16.01 3.00 5.14
C LEU A 104 -15.71 3.65 6.51
N GLU A 105 -16.57 4.56 6.95
CA GLU A 105 -16.46 5.27 8.23
C GLU A 105 -16.68 4.38 9.46
N LEU A 106 -17.23 3.17 9.28
CA LEU A 106 -17.30 2.18 10.37
C LEU A 106 -15.95 1.49 10.60
N ILE A 107 -15.07 1.49 9.61
CA ILE A 107 -13.74 0.85 9.67
C ILE A 107 -12.67 1.89 9.99
N ILE A 108 -12.69 3.02 9.27
CA ILE A 108 -11.72 4.11 9.43
C ILE A 108 -12.53 5.42 9.54
N PRO A 109 -13.00 5.78 10.75
CA PRO A 109 -13.83 6.96 10.99
C PRO A 109 -13.21 8.28 10.49
N GLU A 110 -11.88 8.37 10.47
CA GLU A 110 -11.12 9.55 10.07
C GLU A 110 -11.39 9.95 8.60
N PHE A 111 -11.85 9.02 7.76
CA PHE A 111 -12.21 9.34 6.37
C PHE A 111 -13.35 10.34 6.24
N LYS A 112 -14.20 10.47 7.26
CA LYS A 112 -15.32 11.42 7.22
C LYS A 112 -14.85 12.86 6.97
N GLU A 113 -13.70 13.24 7.52
CA GLU A 113 -13.11 14.58 7.35
C GLU A 113 -12.49 14.80 5.96
N THR A 114 -12.37 13.74 5.15
CA THR A 114 -11.85 13.82 3.78
C THR A 114 -12.95 13.96 2.73
N TYR A 115 -14.20 13.68 3.09
CA TYR A 115 -15.32 13.74 2.17
C TYR A 115 -15.63 15.18 1.80
N ASP A 116 -15.67 15.45 0.49
CA ASP A 116 -16.01 16.77 -0.06
C ASP A 116 -15.06 17.88 0.44
N PHE A 117 -13.88 17.48 0.95
CA PHE A 117 -12.84 18.38 1.42
C PHE A 117 -12.14 19.00 0.22
N GLU A 118 -12.42 20.28 -0.04
CA GLU A 118 -11.74 21.05 -1.07
C GLU A 118 -10.30 21.33 -0.64
N GLN A 119 -9.35 20.91 -1.46
CA GLN A 119 -7.93 21.08 -1.15
C GLN A 119 -7.44 22.52 -1.36
N CYS A 120 -8.25 23.41 -1.94
CA CYS A 120 -7.97 24.84 -2.15
C CYS A 120 -6.53 25.14 -2.60
N ASN A 121 -5.97 24.30 -3.47
CA ASN A 121 -4.59 24.38 -3.92
C ASN A 121 -4.52 24.11 -5.44
N PRO A 122 -3.82 24.94 -6.23
CA PRO A 122 -3.79 24.83 -7.69
C PRO A 122 -3.32 23.47 -8.24
N HIS A 123 -2.54 22.72 -7.46
CA HIS A 123 -2.03 21.41 -7.86
C HIS A 123 -3.09 20.29 -7.80
N HIS A 124 -4.28 20.55 -7.26
CA HIS A 124 -5.33 19.56 -7.04
C HIS A 124 -6.65 19.96 -7.72
N ASN A 125 -7.27 19.01 -8.41
CA ASN A 125 -8.57 19.16 -9.09
C ASN A 125 -9.65 18.20 -8.54
N LEU A 126 -9.30 17.41 -7.52
CA LEU A 126 -10.19 16.49 -6.82
C LEU A 126 -10.31 16.92 -5.36
N ASP A 127 -11.47 16.65 -4.75
CA ASP A 127 -11.54 16.61 -3.29
C ASP A 127 -10.58 15.55 -2.73
N LEU A 128 -10.28 15.68 -1.44
CA LEU A 128 -9.27 14.86 -0.78
C LEU A 128 -9.58 13.36 -0.87
N PHE A 129 -10.82 12.95 -0.61
CA PHE A 129 -11.21 11.55 -0.69
C PHE A 129 -11.00 10.98 -2.09
N ASN A 130 -11.49 11.69 -3.11
CA ASN A 130 -11.36 11.28 -4.51
C ASN A 130 -9.89 11.24 -4.97
N HIS A 131 -9.05 12.14 -4.46
CA HIS A 131 -7.60 12.07 -4.67
C HIS A 131 -7.01 10.78 -4.06
N ILE A 132 -7.25 10.52 -2.77
CA ILE A 132 -6.74 9.34 -2.06
C ILE A 132 -7.11 8.04 -2.78
N ILE A 133 -8.39 7.82 -3.11
CA ILE A 133 -8.81 6.57 -3.75
C ILE A 133 -8.26 6.44 -5.19
N ASN A 134 -7.96 7.55 -5.85
CA ASN A 134 -7.31 7.54 -7.16
C ASN A 134 -5.85 7.08 -7.05
N VAL A 135 -5.11 7.55 -6.03
CA VAL A 135 -3.76 7.04 -5.71
C VAL A 135 -3.81 5.55 -5.38
N VAL A 136 -4.73 5.14 -4.49
CA VAL A 136 -4.94 3.73 -4.14
C VAL A 136 -5.18 2.88 -5.38
N SER A 137 -5.92 3.34 -6.38
CA SER A 137 -6.23 2.58 -7.59
C SER A 137 -5.04 2.38 -8.54
N LYS A 138 -4.00 3.23 -8.44
CA LYS A 138 -2.86 3.24 -9.36
C LYS A 138 -1.62 2.55 -8.82
N VAL A 139 -1.54 2.33 -7.50
CA VAL A 139 -0.43 1.56 -6.93
C VAL A 139 -0.63 0.04 -7.17
N PRO A 140 0.47 -0.74 -7.25
CA PRO A 140 0.41 -2.20 -7.27
C PRO A 140 -0.46 -2.82 -6.16
N ALA A 141 -0.93 -4.05 -6.37
CA ALA A 141 -1.66 -4.84 -5.35
C ALA A 141 -0.70 -5.41 -4.28
N ASP A 142 0.02 -4.52 -3.61
CA ASP A 142 0.88 -4.78 -2.45
C ASP A 142 0.20 -4.17 -1.22
N LEU A 143 0.02 -4.94 -0.15
CA LEU A 143 -0.88 -4.56 0.95
C LEU A 143 -0.35 -3.35 1.73
N GLU A 144 0.94 -3.35 2.06
CA GLU A 144 1.66 -2.24 2.67
C GLU A 144 1.51 -0.96 1.83
N LEU A 145 1.70 -1.06 0.52
CA LEU A 145 1.56 0.07 -0.38
C LEU A 145 0.10 0.55 -0.52
N ARG A 146 -0.89 -0.35 -0.52
CA ARG A 146 -2.32 0.00 -0.56
C ARG A 146 -2.74 0.76 0.70
N TYR A 147 -2.29 0.33 1.89
CA TYR A 147 -2.52 1.07 3.12
C TYR A 147 -1.79 2.42 3.14
N SER A 148 -0.56 2.47 2.63
CA SER A 148 0.20 3.72 2.50
C SER A 148 -0.54 4.72 1.62
N ALA A 149 -0.96 4.30 0.42
CA ALA A 149 -1.75 5.13 -0.49
C ALA A 149 -3.10 5.54 0.11
N LEU A 150 -3.75 4.67 0.88
CA LEU A 150 -5.04 4.97 1.51
C LEU A 150 -4.91 6.04 2.59
N LEU A 151 -3.78 6.11 3.30
CA LEU A 151 -3.64 6.94 4.50
C LEU A 151 -2.64 8.11 4.34
N HIS A 152 -1.90 8.22 3.22
CA HIS A 152 -0.81 9.18 3.07
C HIS A 152 -1.19 10.64 3.36
N ASP A 153 -2.43 10.99 3.02
CA ASP A 153 -2.94 12.35 3.06
C ASP A 153 -4.04 12.56 4.11
N ILE A 154 -4.26 11.57 4.98
CA ILE A 154 -5.37 11.56 5.96
C ILE A 154 -5.33 12.76 6.93
N ALA A 155 -4.14 13.34 7.16
CA ALA A 155 -3.95 14.46 8.07
C ALA A 155 -4.14 15.84 7.43
N LYS A 156 -4.31 15.94 6.10
CA LYS A 156 -4.48 17.24 5.42
C LYS A 156 -5.57 18.14 6.04
N PRO A 157 -6.75 17.63 6.44
CA PRO A 157 -7.77 18.46 7.08
C PRO A 157 -7.33 19.09 8.40
N ILE A 158 -6.46 18.40 9.15
CA ILE A 158 -6.02 18.81 10.48
C ILE A 158 -4.96 19.92 10.40
N VAL A 159 -4.07 19.84 9.40
CA VAL A 159 -2.92 20.75 9.29
C VAL A 159 -3.10 21.84 8.23
N GLN A 160 -4.31 21.99 7.68
CA GLN A 160 -4.61 22.99 6.67
C GLN A 160 -4.38 24.40 7.22
N THR A 161 -3.62 25.19 6.47
CA THR A 161 -3.40 26.61 6.71
C THR A 161 -3.57 27.37 5.41
N PHE A 162 -3.92 28.66 5.46
CA PHE A 162 -4.09 29.49 4.27
C PHE A 162 -3.03 30.59 4.23
N ASP A 163 -2.56 30.91 3.03
CA ASP A 163 -1.78 32.13 2.80
C ASP A 163 -2.68 33.35 2.51
N GLU A 164 -2.07 34.52 2.34
CA GLU A 164 -2.76 35.79 2.06
C GLU A 164 -3.60 35.77 0.77
N LYS A 165 -3.35 34.82 -0.14
CA LYS A 165 -4.07 34.66 -1.41
C LYS A 165 -5.19 33.61 -1.32
N GLY A 166 -5.41 33.02 -0.14
CA GLY A 166 -6.41 31.97 0.07
C GLY A 166 -5.98 30.60 -0.46
N ILE A 167 -4.68 30.38 -0.73
CA ILE A 167 -4.17 29.07 -1.13
C ILE A 167 -3.88 28.25 0.12
N ALA A 168 -4.36 27.01 0.15
CA ALA A 168 -4.13 26.08 1.24
C ALA A 168 -2.74 25.44 1.20
N HIS A 169 -2.14 25.31 2.38
CA HIS A 169 -0.85 24.69 2.66
C HIS A 169 -1.01 23.60 3.73
N TYR A 170 -0.31 22.49 3.54
CA TYR A 170 -0.41 21.29 4.37
C TYR A 170 0.95 20.93 5.00
N LYS A 171 1.58 21.88 5.68
CA LYS A 171 2.91 21.64 6.27
C LYS A 171 2.80 20.53 7.32
N THR A 172 3.73 19.58 7.30
CA THR A 172 3.83 18.45 8.26
C THR A 172 2.72 17.40 8.18
N HIS A 173 1.86 17.43 7.16
CA HIS A 173 0.81 16.40 6.99
C HIS A 173 1.39 14.99 6.89
N GLU A 174 2.59 14.83 6.34
CA GLU A 174 3.29 13.55 6.24
C GLU A 174 3.74 13.01 7.61
N ILE A 175 4.00 13.90 8.58
CA ILE A 175 4.41 13.54 9.94
C ILE A 175 3.17 13.21 10.75
N VAL A 176 2.20 14.13 10.80
CA VAL A 176 0.93 13.95 11.53
C VAL A 176 0.14 12.77 10.95
N GLY A 177 0.11 12.63 9.62
CA GLY A 177 -0.57 11.54 8.92
C GLY A 177 0.06 10.19 9.19
N ALA A 178 1.38 10.11 9.37
CA ALA A 178 2.03 8.87 9.75
C ALA A 178 1.73 8.45 11.19
N ASP A 179 1.60 9.41 12.12
CA ASP A 179 1.20 9.12 13.50
C ASP A 179 -0.29 8.67 13.54
N MET A 180 -1.17 9.36 12.80
CA MET A 180 -2.56 8.91 12.61
C MET A 180 -2.64 7.52 11.99
N ALA A 181 -1.85 7.24 10.95
CA ALA A 181 -1.84 5.94 10.30
C ALA A 181 -1.40 4.83 11.27
N ARG A 182 -0.42 5.09 12.14
CA ARG A 182 -0.02 4.15 13.20
C ARG A 182 -1.19 3.82 14.11
N ASP A 183 -1.92 4.83 14.59
CA ASP A 183 -3.06 4.64 15.49
C ASP A 183 -4.22 3.90 14.80
N ILE A 184 -4.54 4.28 13.56
CA ILE A 184 -5.56 3.61 12.74
C ILE A 184 -5.21 2.13 12.55
N LEU A 185 -4.01 1.82 12.09
CA LEU A 185 -3.62 0.44 11.76
C LEU A 185 -3.42 -0.42 13.02
N ALA A 186 -3.00 0.18 14.14
CA ALA A 186 -2.93 -0.50 15.43
C ALA A 186 -4.33 -0.82 15.97
N ARG A 187 -5.31 0.09 15.82
CA ARG A 187 -6.72 -0.17 16.12
C ARG A 187 -7.24 -1.33 15.29
N MET A 188 -6.91 -1.37 14.00
CA MET A 188 -7.22 -2.47 13.06
C MET A 188 -6.48 -3.78 13.35
N LYS A 189 -5.62 -3.85 14.38
CA LYS A 189 -4.87 -5.07 14.76
C LYS A 189 -3.97 -5.62 13.64
N LEU A 190 -3.43 -4.74 12.79
CA LEU A 190 -2.48 -5.16 11.77
C LEU A 190 -1.11 -5.53 12.38
N PRO A 191 -0.33 -6.41 11.72
CA PRO A 191 1.00 -6.77 12.20
C PRO A 191 1.93 -5.55 12.30
N VAL A 192 2.69 -5.43 13.39
CA VAL A 192 3.60 -4.30 13.66
C VAL A 192 4.54 -4.02 12.47
N LYS A 193 5.10 -5.07 11.85
CA LYS A 193 5.97 -4.92 10.67
C LYS A 193 5.27 -4.22 9.50
N LEU A 194 4.00 -4.53 9.25
CA LEU A 194 3.20 -3.88 8.20
C LEU A 194 2.96 -2.42 8.58
N ILE A 195 2.60 -2.15 9.84
CA ILE A 195 2.38 -0.79 10.35
C ILE A 195 3.65 0.06 10.17
N ASP A 196 4.80 -0.46 10.58
CA ASP A 196 6.07 0.27 10.46
C ASP A 196 6.42 0.59 9.01
N THR A 197 6.21 -0.35 8.07
CA THR A 197 6.38 -0.10 6.64
C THR A 197 5.44 1.01 6.14
N VAL A 198 4.15 0.94 6.47
CA VAL A 198 3.17 1.95 6.04
C VAL A 198 3.54 3.34 6.58
N VAL A 199 3.83 3.43 7.87
CA VAL A 199 4.23 4.67 8.55
C VAL A 199 5.50 5.24 7.92
N GLU A 200 6.47 4.39 7.58
CA GLU A 200 7.71 4.83 6.93
C GLU A 200 7.46 5.43 5.55
N ILE A 201 6.65 4.77 4.72
CA ILE A 201 6.31 5.27 3.38
C ILE A 201 5.58 6.61 3.49
N ILE A 202 4.58 6.72 4.37
CA ILE A 202 3.83 7.97 4.58
C ILE A 202 4.76 9.10 5.03
N LYS A 203 5.68 8.88 5.98
CA LYS A 203 6.64 9.91 6.43
C LYS A 203 7.52 10.45 5.31
N LYS A 204 7.79 9.64 4.28
CA LYS A 204 8.72 9.96 3.19
C LYS A 204 8.03 10.22 1.84
N HIS A 205 6.71 10.15 1.73
CA HIS A 205 6.01 10.14 0.44
C HIS A 205 6.24 11.39 -0.43
N MET A 206 6.53 12.53 0.19
CA MET A 206 6.84 13.81 -0.48
C MET A 206 8.30 13.91 -0.98
N VAL A 207 9.20 13.02 -0.52
CA VAL A 207 10.66 13.15 -0.70
C VAL A 207 11.09 13.05 -2.17
N LEU A 208 10.32 12.33 -2.99
CA LEU A 208 10.58 12.06 -4.41
C LEU A 208 9.78 12.97 -5.36
N TYR A 209 9.24 14.09 -4.86
CA TYR A 209 8.58 15.09 -5.70
C TYR A 209 9.54 15.98 -6.48
N LYS A 210 10.83 15.91 -6.14
CA LYS A 210 11.91 16.63 -6.81
C LYS A 210 13.08 15.67 -6.98
N ASP A 211 13.94 15.97 -7.95
CA ASP A 211 15.20 15.27 -8.15
C ASP A 211 15.99 15.14 -6.84
N ILE A 212 16.62 13.98 -6.68
CA ILE A 212 17.48 13.66 -5.56
C ILE A 212 18.89 13.35 -6.05
N THR A 213 19.88 13.77 -5.26
CA THR A 213 21.28 13.40 -5.46
C THR A 213 21.50 11.91 -5.17
N ASP A 214 22.50 11.29 -5.77
CA ASP A 214 22.88 9.88 -5.50
C ASP A 214 23.11 9.62 -4.01
N LYS A 215 23.78 10.55 -3.30
CA LYS A 215 23.95 10.47 -1.83
C LYS A 215 22.63 10.34 -1.08
N LYS A 216 21.58 11.06 -1.51
CA LYS A 216 20.25 11.02 -0.89
C LYS A 216 19.52 9.73 -1.28
N PHE A 217 19.68 9.27 -2.52
CA PHE A 217 19.17 7.97 -2.96
C PHE A 217 19.77 6.82 -2.14
N ASN A 218 21.09 6.74 -2.01
CA ASN A 218 21.77 5.70 -1.24
C ASN A 218 21.41 5.76 0.24
N LYS A 219 21.25 6.97 0.80
CA LYS A 219 20.71 7.14 2.16
C LYS A 219 19.31 6.56 2.30
N LEU A 220 18.39 6.85 1.37
CA LEU A 220 17.04 6.30 1.40
C LEU A 220 17.05 4.77 1.25
N LEU A 221 17.91 4.24 0.37
CA LEU A 221 18.04 2.81 0.17
C LEU A 221 18.56 2.10 1.43
N SER A 222 19.57 2.67 2.09
CA SER A 222 20.11 2.15 3.36
C SER A 222 19.07 2.18 4.48
N GLU A 223 18.28 3.26 4.58
CA GLU A 223 17.26 3.40 5.62
C GLU A 223 16.03 2.50 5.42
N MET A 224 15.55 2.38 4.17
CA MET A 224 14.28 1.73 3.85
C MET A 224 14.45 0.28 3.36
N GLY A 225 15.61 -0.04 2.80
CA GLY A 225 15.81 -1.25 2.00
C GLY A 225 15.11 -1.20 0.63
N TYR A 226 15.43 -2.18 -0.21
CA TYR A 226 14.98 -2.26 -1.60
C TYR A 226 13.46 -2.24 -1.73
N ASP A 227 12.77 -3.11 -1.01
CA ASP A 227 11.33 -3.30 -1.17
C ASP A 227 10.55 -2.04 -0.79
N ASN A 228 10.90 -1.38 0.32
CA ASN A 228 10.20 -0.16 0.75
C ASN A 228 10.57 1.04 -0.10
N LEU A 229 11.81 1.12 -0.61
CA LEU A 229 12.17 2.17 -1.57
C LEU A 229 11.41 2.01 -2.89
N LEU A 230 11.24 0.78 -3.40
CA LEU A 230 10.36 0.53 -4.54
C LEU A 230 8.92 0.94 -4.25
N ARG A 231 8.36 0.57 -3.09
CA ARG A 231 7.02 1.01 -2.67
C ARG A 231 6.90 2.53 -2.62
N LEU A 232 7.92 3.23 -2.12
CA LEU A 232 7.94 4.69 -2.07
C LEU A 232 7.95 5.31 -3.48
N ILE A 233 8.73 4.73 -4.40
CA ILE A 233 8.76 5.16 -5.81
C ILE A 233 7.38 4.96 -6.46
N GLU A 234 6.79 3.77 -6.33
CA GLU A 234 5.46 3.44 -6.86
C GLU A 234 4.36 4.35 -6.27
N HIS A 235 4.43 4.64 -4.97
CA HIS A 235 3.54 5.60 -4.32
C HIS A 235 3.68 6.99 -4.97
N SER A 236 4.91 7.48 -5.11
CA SER A 236 5.16 8.82 -5.67
C SER A 236 4.69 8.94 -7.12
N ILE A 237 4.82 7.89 -7.93
CA ILE A 237 4.29 7.84 -9.31
C ILE A 237 2.75 7.94 -9.29
N ALA A 238 2.10 7.12 -8.47
CA ALA A 238 0.64 7.07 -8.37
C ALA A 238 0.03 8.40 -7.89
N ASP A 239 0.67 9.03 -6.90
CA ASP A 239 0.27 10.31 -6.33
C ASP A 239 0.47 11.46 -7.32
N ASN A 240 1.67 11.59 -7.93
CA ASN A 240 1.93 12.64 -8.92
C ASN A 240 1.02 12.55 -10.14
N SER A 241 0.75 11.34 -10.63
CA SER A 241 -0.20 11.15 -11.74
C SER A 241 -1.66 11.42 -11.35
N SER A 242 -1.96 11.61 -10.06
CA SER A 242 -3.30 11.90 -9.51
C SER A 242 -3.50 13.38 -9.16
N LYS A 243 -2.56 14.24 -9.53
CA LYS A 243 -2.63 15.70 -9.42
C LYS A 243 -3.09 16.33 -10.73
N ASN A 244 -3.28 17.64 -10.72
CA ASN A 244 -3.68 18.39 -11.91
C ASN A 244 -2.57 18.36 -13.00
N ASN A 245 -2.85 17.68 -14.11
CA ASN A 245 -1.93 17.51 -15.25
C ASN A 245 -1.52 18.83 -15.92
N GLU A 246 -2.27 19.92 -15.75
CA GLU A 246 -1.92 21.23 -16.32
C GLU A 246 -0.76 21.92 -15.58
N VAL A 247 -0.50 21.51 -14.34
CA VAL A 247 0.51 22.13 -13.46
C VAL A 247 1.69 21.20 -13.19
N VAL A 248 1.50 19.89 -13.29
CA VAL A 248 2.54 18.88 -13.05
C VAL A 248 3.21 18.51 -14.37
N SER A 249 4.39 19.07 -14.61
CA SER A 249 5.23 18.71 -15.76
C SER A 249 5.62 17.23 -15.68
N THR A 250 5.47 16.53 -16.80
CA THR A 250 5.88 15.13 -17.01
C THR A 250 7.40 14.96 -16.94
N GLU A 251 7.97 14.91 -15.74
CA GLU A 251 9.28 14.32 -15.53
C GLU A 251 9.12 12.84 -15.21
N ASN A 252 8.67 12.06 -16.21
CA ASN A 252 8.66 10.60 -16.16
C ASN A 252 10.09 10.00 -16.09
N ASP A 253 11.14 10.80 -16.18
CA ASP A 253 12.53 10.31 -16.17
C ASP A 253 13.04 9.99 -14.76
N LEU A 254 12.67 10.77 -13.74
CA LEU A 254 13.18 10.57 -12.38
C LEU A 254 12.76 9.21 -11.81
N HIS A 255 11.45 8.94 -11.70
CA HIS A 255 10.97 7.73 -11.05
C HIS A 255 11.37 6.46 -11.79
N GLU A 256 11.38 6.49 -13.14
CA GLU A 256 11.91 5.39 -13.96
C GLU A 256 13.41 5.17 -13.74
N ARG A 257 14.21 6.25 -13.69
CA ARG A 257 15.65 6.17 -13.38
C ARG A 257 15.89 5.58 -11.99
N LEU A 258 15.15 6.03 -10.98
CA LEU A 258 15.27 5.51 -9.62
C LEU A 258 14.86 4.04 -9.55
N LYS A 259 13.72 3.67 -10.16
CA LYS A 259 13.25 2.28 -10.20
C LYS A 259 14.28 1.36 -10.84
N ARG A 260 14.82 1.73 -12.01
CA ARG A 260 15.90 0.99 -12.68
C ARG A 260 17.16 0.90 -11.83
N ALA A 261 17.52 1.96 -11.10
CA ALA A 261 18.69 1.94 -10.21
C ALA A 261 18.50 0.94 -9.08
N VAL A 262 17.31 0.90 -8.46
CA VAL A 262 16.98 -0.07 -7.40
C VAL A 262 16.97 -1.49 -7.97
N GLU A 263 16.27 -1.73 -9.08
CA GLU A 263 16.20 -3.05 -9.73
C GLU A 263 17.58 -3.57 -10.16
N LYS A 264 18.45 -2.70 -10.68
CA LYS A 264 19.82 -3.06 -11.04
C LYS A 264 20.63 -3.47 -9.82
N GLN A 265 20.51 -2.76 -8.70
CA GLN A 265 21.20 -3.13 -7.47
C GLN A 265 20.67 -4.43 -6.85
N MET A 266 19.36 -4.72 -6.96
CA MET A 266 18.77 -6.00 -6.52
C MET A 266 19.28 -7.21 -7.31
N GLN A 267 19.76 -7.01 -8.54
CA GLN A 267 20.35 -8.08 -9.35
C GLN A 267 21.79 -8.41 -8.94
N VAL A 268 22.46 -7.55 -8.17
CA VAL A 268 23.81 -7.82 -7.66
C VAL A 268 23.71 -8.88 -6.58
N THR A 269 24.50 -9.93 -6.73
CA THR A 269 24.52 -11.05 -5.81
C THR A 269 25.86 -11.13 -5.09
N VAL A 270 25.92 -12.01 -4.08
CA VAL A 270 27.17 -12.33 -3.39
C VAL A 270 28.25 -12.89 -4.33
N ASN A 271 27.90 -13.31 -5.55
CA ASN A 271 28.85 -13.81 -6.54
C ASN A 271 29.53 -12.69 -7.32
N ASP A 272 28.97 -11.48 -7.29
CA ASP A 272 29.52 -10.29 -7.94
C ASP A 272 30.52 -9.54 -7.05
N LEU A 273 30.69 -9.98 -5.81
CA LEU A 273 31.68 -9.44 -4.87
C LEU A 273 33.11 -9.85 -5.25
N ALA A 274 34.04 -8.93 -5.06
CA ALA A 274 35.48 -9.14 -5.24
C ALA A 274 36.05 -10.17 -4.26
N VAL A 275 35.35 -10.41 -3.14
CA VAL A 275 35.64 -11.45 -2.14
C VAL A 275 34.78 -12.68 -2.40
N ASN A 276 35.42 -13.82 -2.56
CA ASN A 276 34.76 -15.11 -2.74
C ASN A 276 34.90 -16.01 -1.49
N GLY A 277 34.26 -17.19 -1.52
CA GLY A 277 34.26 -18.09 -0.36
C GLY A 277 35.65 -18.60 0.04
N LYS A 278 36.59 -18.76 -0.90
CA LYS A 278 37.95 -19.21 -0.59
C LYS A 278 38.70 -18.17 0.25
N ASP A 279 38.54 -16.90 -0.10
CA ASP A 279 39.18 -15.79 0.62
C ASP A 279 38.73 -15.75 2.10
N LEU A 280 37.45 -16.01 2.36
CA LEU A 280 36.91 -16.07 3.72
C LEU A 280 37.34 -17.34 4.47
N ILE A 281 37.51 -18.46 3.76
CA ILE A 281 38.06 -19.70 4.33
C ILE A 281 39.52 -19.52 4.74
N GLU A 282 40.32 -18.80 3.95
CA GLU A 282 41.71 -18.45 4.30
C GLU A 282 41.79 -17.56 5.55
N LEU A 283 40.74 -16.77 5.84
CA LEU A 283 40.59 -16.02 7.10
C LEU A 283 40.04 -16.87 8.27
N GLY A 284 39.80 -18.16 8.07
CA GLY A 284 39.36 -19.08 9.13
C GLY A 284 37.83 -19.20 9.30
N PHE A 285 37.02 -18.67 8.38
CA PHE A 285 35.57 -18.83 8.40
C PHE A 285 35.14 -20.10 7.65
N THR A 286 34.10 -20.80 8.12
CA THR A 286 33.64 -22.04 7.47
C THR A 286 32.12 -22.19 7.46
N GLY A 287 31.60 -22.97 6.52
CA GLY A 287 30.19 -23.35 6.47
C GLY A 287 29.24 -22.15 6.39
N LYS A 288 28.28 -22.09 7.31
CA LYS A 288 27.22 -21.06 7.35
C LYS A 288 27.76 -19.64 7.51
N GLU A 289 28.85 -19.47 8.26
CA GLU A 289 29.46 -18.15 8.53
C GLU A 289 29.89 -17.44 7.24
N VAL A 290 30.44 -18.18 6.28
CA VAL A 290 30.87 -17.62 4.98
C VAL A 290 29.69 -17.01 4.24
N GLY A 291 28.53 -17.67 4.26
CA GLY A 291 27.31 -17.17 3.62
C GLY A 291 26.78 -15.90 4.27
N GLU A 292 26.80 -15.84 5.60
CA GLU A 292 26.37 -14.66 6.38
C GLU A 292 27.30 -13.47 6.14
N ILE A 293 28.62 -13.67 6.16
CA ILE A 293 29.61 -12.61 5.88
C ILE A 293 29.46 -12.11 4.44
N LYS A 294 29.33 -12.99 3.45
CA LYS A 294 29.13 -12.56 2.06
C LYS A 294 27.84 -11.75 1.88
N LYS A 295 26.77 -12.11 2.58
CA LYS A 295 25.52 -11.36 2.53
C LYS A 295 25.68 -9.97 3.15
N GLU A 296 26.39 -9.87 4.26
CA GLU A 296 26.67 -8.58 4.89
C GLU A 296 27.59 -7.70 4.03
N LEU A 297 28.63 -8.27 3.41
CA LEU A 297 29.50 -7.53 2.48
C LEU A 297 28.72 -7.02 1.28
N LEU A 298 27.76 -7.81 0.78
CA LEU A 298 26.85 -7.37 -0.27
C LEU A 298 26.00 -6.18 0.19
N ASP A 299 25.36 -6.27 1.36
CA ASP A 299 24.55 -5.19 1.91
C ASP A 299 25.36 -3.89 2.08
N LYS A 300 26.62 -3.99 2.55
CA LYS A 300 27.54 -2.85 2.69
C LYS A 300 28.04 -2.28 1.38
N TYR A 301 28.33 -3.12 0.40
CA TYR A 301 28.71 -2.66 -0.94
C TYR A 301 27.57 -1.89 -1.58
N LEU A 302 26.36 -2.44 -1.51
CA LEU A 302 25.20 -1.83 -2.14
C LEU A 302 24.73 -0.53 -1.46
N SER A 303 25.00 -0.37 -0.16
CA SER A 303 24.81 0.90 0.55
C SER A 303 25.96 1.90 0.40
N GLU A 304 26.96 1.59 -0.45
CA GLU A 304 28.19 2.36 -0.66
C GLU A 304 29.02 2.60 0.63
N GLU A 305 28.81 1.77 1.66
CA GLU A 305 29.60 1.85 2.89
C GLU A 305 31.02 1.29 2.70
N ILE A 306 31.19 0.38 1.74
CA ILE A 306 32.48 -0.17 1.32
C ILE A 306 32.53 -0.27 -0.22
N GLN A 307 33.71 -0.14 -0.81
CA GLN A 307 33.87 -0.42 -2.25
C GLN A 307 33.93 -1.91 -2.51
N ASN A 308 33.54 -2.34 -3.73
CA ASN A 308 33.76 -3.72 -4.21
C ASN A 308 35.24 -3.97 -4.55
N ASN A 309 36.10 -3.76 -3.56
CA ASN A 309 37.53 -3.96 -3.60
C ASN A 309 37.90 -5.07 -2.60
N LYS A 310 38.67 -6.05 -3.08
CA LYS A 310 39.03 -7.24 -2.30
C LYS A 310 39.77 -6.88 -1.01
N GLU A 311 40.69 -5.94 -1.04
CA GLU A 311 41.49 -5.55 0.13
C GLU A 311 40.62 -4.89 1.20
N GLU A 312 39.81 -3.91 0.79
CA GLU A 312 38.91 -3.18 1.68
C GLU A 312 37.89 -4.11 2.36
N MET A 313 37.25 -4.98 1.58
CA MET A 313 36.29 -5.95 2.10
C MET A 313 36.92 -6.94 3.08
N LEU A 314 38.13 -7.45 2.79
CA LEU A 314 38.81 -8.36 3.70
C LEU A 314 39.28 -7.67 4.98
N ASN A 315 39.69 -6.39 4.90
CA ASN A 315 40.04 -5.61 6.08
C ASN A 315 38.82 -5.39 6.98
N TYR A 316 37.67 -5.02 6.39
CA TYR A 316 36.41 -4.91 7.12
C TYR A 316 36.06 -6.22 7.87
N VAL A 317 36.17 -7.37 7.20
CA VAL A 317 35.91 -8.68 7.82
C VAL A 317 36.85 -8.93 9.00
N LYS A 318 38.16 -8.68 8.85
CA LYS A 318 39.15 -8.86 9.92
C LYS A 318 38.87 -7.97 11.13
N GLU A 319 38.49 -6.72 10.89
CA GLU A 319 38.19 -5.75 11.97
C GLU A 319 36.96 -6.14 12.77
N LYS A 320 35.89 -6.54 12.09
CA LYS A 320 34.61 -6.86 12.74
C LYS A 320 34.59 -8.26 13.38
N TYR A 321 35.10 -9.26 12.69
CA TYR A 321 34.90 -10.67 13.04
C TYR A 321 36.07 -11.33 13.77
N LYS A 322 37.10 -10.56 14.16
CA LYS A 322 38.33 -10.97 14.90
C LYS A 322 38.36 -12.46 15.27
N LYS A 323 38.96 -13.26 14.39
CA LYS A 323 39.34 -14.65 14.64
C LYS A 323 40.85 -14.78 14.67
#